data_AF-A0A7Z0IMC0-F1
#
_entry.id   AF-A0A7Z0IMC0-F1
#
_cell.length_a   1.000
_cell.length_b   1.000
_cell.length_c   1.000
_cell.angle_alpha   90.00
_cell.angle_beta   90.00
_cell.angle_gamma   90.00
#
_symmetry.space_group_name_H-M   'P 1'
#
loop_
_entity.id
_entity.type
_entity.pdbx_description
1 polymer ?
#
loop_
_entity_poly.entity_id
_entity_poly.type
_entity_poly.pdbx_seq_one_letter_code
_entity_poly.pdbx_strand_id
1 'polypeptide(L)'
;MSGAGGMRIGHAEREAVVAILRDAAAEGRIDLDELEERIEAALAAKTFGDLDPLVADLPVEPPSRAGRAGTALAPRAATLPDGLPHAPGMSEQDPLRLDGGWSTVRRGGAWELPPFLRIDGGLGSVILNCLEARPLAEVIMIESLPGAGSIKVIVPEGWAANLDRLSSSWGSAKSKIPTTPAPGSPLLFFHGGLGMGSLVVRTPNWFDRHTGAA
;
A
#
# COMPACT_ATOMS: atom_id res chain seq x y z
N MET A 1 7.82 25.39 -4.93
CA MET A 1 6.40 25.05 -4.73
C MET A 1 5.89 24.37 -5.99
N SER A 2 6.03 23.05 -6.09
CA SER A 2 5.39 22.26 -7.15
C SER A 2 4.88 20.98 -6.49
N GLY A 3 3.57 20.96 -6.20
CA GLY A 3 2.88 19.84 -5.56
C GLY A 3 2.59 18.71 -6.54
N ALA A 4 2.20 17.55 -6.00
CA ALA A 4 1.96 16.28 -6.68
C ALA A 4 0.99 16.31 -7.90
N GLY A 5 0.34 17.43 -8.22
CA GLY A 5 -0.56 17.58 -9.36
C GLY A 5 0.11 17.48 -10.74
N GLY A 6 1.44 17.62 -10.83
CA GLY A 6 2.19 17.44 -12.08
C GLY A 6 2.58 16.00 -12.41
N MET A 7 2.25 15.03 -11.55
CA MET A 7 2.61 13.63 -11.76
C MET A 7 1.64 12.95 -12.71
N ARG A 8 2.19 12.20 -13.69
CA ARG A 8 1.40 11.50 -14.71
C ARG A 8 0.64 10.33 -14.12
N ILE A 9 -0.59 10.14 -14.58
CA ILE A 9 -1.46 9.04 -14.14
C ILE A 9 -1.45 7.87 -15.13
N GLY A 10 -1.53 6.65 -14.60
CA GLY A 10 -1.70 5.42 -15.35
C GLY A 10 -3.16 5.08 -15.62
N HIS A 11 -3.40 3.90 -16.19
CA HIS A 11 -4.76 3.41 -16.46
C HIS A 11 -5.51 3.07 -15.16
N ALA A 12 -4.81 2.56 -14.15
CA ALA A 12 -5.39 2.20 -12.87
C ALA A 12 -6.02 3.40 -12.14
N GLU A 13 -5.36 4.55 -12.17
CA GLU A 13 -5.87 5.78 -11.57
C GLU A 13 -7.10 6.33 -12.32
N ARG A 14 -7.12 6.20 -13.65
CA ARG A 14 -8.29 6.57 -14.48
C ARG A 14 -9.48 5.67 -14.17
N GLU A 15 -9.28 4.36 -14.11
CA GLU A 15 -10.34 3.40 -13.78
C GLU A 15 -10.89 3.59 -12.35
N ALA A 16 -10.03 3.94 -11.39
CA ALA A 16 -10.45 4.22 -10.02
C ALA A 16 -11.41 5.43 -9.93
N VAL A 17 -11.15 6.49 -10.69
CA VAL A 17 -12.04 7.66 -10.75
C VAL A 17 -13.35 7.32 -11.47
N VAL A 18 -13.30 6.53 -12.54
CA VAL A 18 -14.51 6.04 -13.22
C VAL A 18 -15.40 5.22 -12.28
N ALA A 19 -14.83 4.39 -11.41
CA ALA A 19 -15.60 3.65 -10.41
C ALA A 19 -16.30 4.59 -9.41
N ILE A 20 -15.59 5.61 -8.91
CA ILE A 20 -16.14 6.62 -8.00
C ILE A 20 -17.32 7.38 -8.63
N LEU A 21 -17.19 7.78 -9.90
CA LEU A 21 -18.25 8.49 -10.61
C LEU A 21 -19.50 7.61 -10.78
N ARG A 22 -19.33 6.32 -11.10
CA ARG A 22 -20.45 5.37 -11.21
C ARG A 22 -21.18 5.18 -9.89
N ASP A 23 -20.46 5.12 -8.78
CA ASP A 23 -21.06 5.03 -7.45
C ASP A 23 -21.84 6.31 -7.11
N ALA A 24 -21.32 7.49 -7.44
CA ALA A 24 -22.02 8.76 -7.23
C ALA A 24 -23.30 8.89 -8.06
N ALA A 25 -23.30 8.37 -9.29
CA ALA A 25 -24.50 8.30 -10.12
C ALA A 25 -25.54 7.30 -9.57
N ALA A 26 -25.08 6.16 -9.03
CA ALA A 26 -25.96 5.20 -8.36
C ALA A 26 -26.61 5.79 -7.09
N GLU A 27 -25.92 6.70 -6.41
CA GLU A 27 -26.45 7.49 -5.28
C GLU A 27 -27.35 8.66 -5.71
N GLY A 28 -27.50 8.91 -7.02
CA GLY A 28 -28.32 9.98 -7.59
C GLY A 28 -27.76 11.39 -7.37
N ARG A 29 -26.45 11.53 -7.14
CA ARG A 29 -25.80 12.83 -6.89
C ARG A 29 -25.33 13.54 -8.15
N ILE A 30 -25.05 12.76 -9.19
CA ILE A 30 -24.81 13.23 -10.56
C ILE A 30 -25.79 12.47 -11.46
N ASP A 31 -26.27 13.12 -12.51
CA ASP A 31 -27.11 12.44 -13.49
C ASP A 31 -26.29 11.63 -14.50
N LEU A 32 -26.98 10.92 -15.40
CA LEU A 32 -26.33 10.02 -16.35
C LEU A 32 -25.54 10.78 -17.42
N ASP A 33 -25.98 11.99 -17.81
CA ASP A 33 -25.31 12.80 -18.81
C ASP A 33 -24.02 13.39 -18.22
N GLU A 34 -24.08 13.85 -16.96
CA GLU A 34 -22.92 14.31 -16.19
C GLU A 34 -21.93 13.17 -15.88
N LEU A 35 -22.42 11.95 -15.66
CA LEU A 35 -21.58 10.77 -15.51
C LEU A 35 -20.77 10.49 -16.78
N GLU A 36 -21.40 10.53 -17.95
CA GLU A 36 -20.74 10.27 -19.22
C GLU A 36 -19.65 11.31 -19.51
N GLU A 37 -19.95 12.60 -19.33
CA GLU A 37 -18.97 13.69 -19.51
C GLU A 37 -17.76 13.54 -18.56
N ARG A 38 -17.99 13.20 -17.29
CA ARG A 38 -16.91 13.03 -16.31
C ARG A 38 -16.10 11.76 -16.55
N ILE A 39 -16.70 10.69 -17.06
CA ILE A 39 -15.97 9.47 -17.46
C ILE A 39 -15.04 9.76 -18.64
N GLU A 40 -15.50 10.48 -19.66
CA GLU A 40 -14.66 10.85 -20.80
C GLU A 40 -13.47 11.73 -20.35
N ALA A 41 -13.72 12.70 -19.49
CA ALA A 41 -12.67 13.54 -18.92
C ALA A 41 -11.66 12.73 -18.09
N ALA A 42 -12.11 11.76 -17.29
CA ALA A 42 -11.25 10.88 -16.51
C ALA A 42 -10.39 9.97 -17.42
N LEU A 43 -10.95 9.46 -18.51
CA LEU A 43 -10.22 8.63 -19.47
C LEU A 43 -9.17 9.42 -20.28
N ALA A 44 -9.41 10.71 -20.52
CA ALA A 44 -8.50 11.62 -21.22
C ALA A 44 -7.41 12.23 -20.31
N ALA A 45 -7.57 12.15 -18.99
CA ALA A 45 -6.67 12.74 -18.01
C ALA A 45 -5.25 12.16 -18.09
N LYS A 46 -4.26 13.05 -17.94
CA LYS A 46 -2.83 12.70 -18.04
C LYS A 46 -2.09 12.93 -16.73
N THR A 47 -2.66 13.70 -15.80
CA THR A 47 -2.06 14.01 -14.50
C THR A 47 -3.07 13.91 -13.36
N PHE A 48 -2.58 13.79 -12.13
CA PHE A 48 -3.43 13.76 -10.93
C PHE A 48 -4.21 15.07 -10.75
N GLY A 49 -3.64 16.21 -11.16
CA GLY A 49 -4.34 17.50 -11.12
C GLY A 49 -5.53 17.59 -12.09
N ASP A 50 -5.57 16.74 -13.12
CA ASP A 50 -6.70 16.67 -14.06
C ASP A 50 -7.87 15.85 -13.49
N LEU A 51 -7.60 14.94 -12.55
CA LEU A 51 -8.61 14.09 -11.89
C LEU A 51 -9.26 14.76 -10.69
N ASP A 52 -8.50 15.57 -9.95
CA ASP A 52 -8.97 16.29 -8.76
C ASP A 52 -10.30 17.06 -8.96
N PRO A 53 -10.51 17.84 -10.04
CA PRO A 53 -11.77 18.57 -10.22
C PRO A 53 -12.97 17.67 -10.52
N LEU A 54 -12.75 16.44 -11.02
CA LEU A 54 -13.83 15.52 -11.42
C LEU A 54 -14.56 14.88 -10.23
N VAL A 55 -13.94 14.91 -9.05
CA VAL A 55 -14.46 14.30 -7.81
C VAL A 55 -14.52 15.27 -6.62
N ALA A 56 -14.21 16.55 -6.84
CA ALA A 56 -14.07 17.55 -5.77
C ALA A 56 -15.38 17.90 -5.04
N ASP A 57 -16.50 17.71 -5.73
CA ASP A 57 -17.88 18.00 -5.32
C ASP A 57 -18.65 16.76 -4.83
N LEU A 58 -18.04 15.59 -4.95
CA LEU A 58 -18.53 14.35 -4.38
C LEU A 58 -17.96 14.17 -2.96
N PRO A 59 -18.71 13.61 -1.99
CA PRO A 59 -18.17 13.27 -0.67
C PRO A 59 -17.31 12.01 -0.76
N VAL A 60 -16.22 12.13 -1.49
CA VAL A 60 -15.12 11.17 -1.56
C VAL A 60 -13.89 11.96 -1.15
N GLU A 61 -13.10 11.46 -0.19
CA GLU A 61 -11.82 12.09 0.09
C GLU A 61 -11.03 12.18 -1.23
N PRO A 62 -10.75 13.40 -1.73
CA PRO A 62 -9.99 13.54 -2.95
C PRO A 62 -8.66 12.80 -2.76
N PRO A 63 -8.12 12.09 -3.76
CA PRO A 63 -6.82 11.43 -3.64
C PRO A 63 -5.71 12.43 -3.23
N SER A 64 -5.84 13.70 -3.62
CA SER A 64 -4.99 14.83 -3.20
C SER A 64 -5.20 15.32 -1.76
N ARG A 65 -6.20 14.80 -1.05
CA ARG A 65 -6.53 15.09 0.35
C ARG A 65 -6.36 13.89 1.28
N ALA A 66 -6.40 12.66 0.76
CA ALA A 66 -5.93 11.48 1.50
C ALA A 66 -4.45 11.59 1.91
N GLY A 67 -3.66 12.43 1.20
CA GLY A 67 -2.30 12.83 1.62
C GLY A 67 -2.23 14.00 2.62
N ARG A 68 -3.36 14.51 3.14
CA ARG A 68 -3.40 15.69 4.03
C ARG A 68 -4.27 15.55 5.29
N ALA A 69 -4.97 14.43 5.50
CA ALA A 69 -5.66 14.15 6.75
C ALA A 69 -4.73 13.38 7.71
N GLY A 70 -3.85 14.12 8.38
CA GLY A 70 -2.91 13.55 9.33
C GLY A 70 -1.94 14.57 9.89
N THR A 71 -2.43 15.67 10.49
CA THR A 71 -1.66 16.37 11.53
C THR A 71 -1.63 15.53 12.81
N ALA A 72 -1.18 14.28 12.71
CA ALA A 72 -0.46 13.66 13.80
C ALA A 72 0.96 14.18 13.63
N LEU A 73 1.47 14.89 14.65
CA LEU A 73 2.86 15.32 14.72
C LEU A 73 3.75 14.09 14.46
N ALA A 74 4.21 13.92 13.22
CA ALA A 74 5.32 13.04 12.94
C ALA A 74 6.46 13.50 13.85
N PRO A 75 7.15 12.60 14.57
CA PRO A 75 8.36 13.00 15.27
C PRO A 75 9.26 13.62 14.21
N ARG A 76 9.57 14.91 14.40
CA ARG A 76 10.44 15.69 13.53
C ARG A 76 11.65 14.83 13.25
N ALA A 77 11.71 14.27 12.04
CA ALA A 77 12.88 13.56 11.57
C ALA A 77 14.05 14.46 11.89
N ALA A 78 14.96 13.98 12.74
CA ALA A 78 16.16 14.73 13.05
C ALA A 78 16.74 15.15 11.69
N THR A 79 16.88 16.45 11.47
CA THR A 79 17.53 16.99 10.28
C THR A 79 18.97 16.49 10.32
N LEU A 80 19.18 15.32 9.71
CA LEU A 80 20.48 14.80 9.39
C LEU A 80 21.15 15.79 8.41
N PRO A 81 22.47 15.93 8.45
CA PRO A 81 23.19 16.76 7.48
C PRO A 81 22.80 16.34 6.05
N ASP A 82 22.51 17.31 5.18
CA ASP A 82 22.28 17.07 3.75
C ASP A 82 23.41 16.21 3.17
N GLY A 83 23.07 15.01 2.66
CA GLY A 83 24.01 14.17 1.89
C GLY A 83 24.26 12.75 2.41
N LEU A 84 23.72 12.34 3.56
CA LEU A 84 23.68 10.91 3.91
C LEU A 84 22.46 10.24 3.22
N PRO A 85 22.61 9.05 2.61
CA PRO A 85 21.46 8.32 2.08
C PRO A 85 20.43 8.12 3.18
N HIS A 86 19.19 8.57 2.96
CA HIS A 86 18.09 8.24 3.85
C HIS A 86 17.91 6.70 3.86
N ALA A 87 17.57 6.13 5.01
CA ALA A 87 17.23 4.72 5.06
C ALA A 87 16.04 4.45 4.12
N PRO A 88 16.08 3.42 3.27
CA PRO A 88 15.00 3.13 2.34
C PRO A 88 13.71 2.80 3.11
N GLY A 89 12.58 3.18 2.54
CA GLY A 89 11.25 2.97 3.10
C GLY A 89 10.66 4.14 3.87
N MET A 90 11.40 5.26 3.99
CA MET A 90 10.90 6.48 4.64
C MET A 90 10.09 7.39 3.70
N SER A 91 10.08 7.10 2.39
CA SER A 91 9.30 7.80 1.37
C SER A 91 8.72 6.81 0.38
N GLU A 92 7.53 7.09 -0.16
CA GLU A 92 6.91 6.31 -1.25
C GLU A 92 7.78 6.22 -2.50
N GLN A 93 8.61 7.24 -2.75
CA GLN A 93 9.50 7.29 -3.92
C GLN A 93 10.74 6.40 -3.76
N ASP A 94 11.11 6.10 -2.51
CA ASP A 94 12.22 5.23 -2.18
C ASP A 94 11.79 4.20 -1.12
N PRO A 95 10.89 3.27 -1.49
CA PRO A 95 10.37 2.27 -0.57
C PRO A 95 11.45 1.22 -0.26
N LEU A 96 11.36 0.55 0.89
CA LEU A 96 12.20 -0.61 1.16
C LEU A 96 11.82 -1.75 0.21
N ARG A 97 12.73 -2.09 -0.70
CA ARG A 97 12.50 -3.12 -1.73
C ARG A 97 12.92 -4.49 -1.23
N LEU A 98 12.02 -5.45 -1.34
CA LEU A 98 12.28 -6.87 -1.11
C LEU A 98 11.95 -7.65 -2.37
N ASP A 99 12.98 -8.15 -3.05
CA ASP A 99 12.87 -8.85 -4.32
C ASP A 99 13.24 -10.32 -4.15
N GLY A 100 12.27 -11.21 -4.32
CA GLY A 100 12.47 -12.65 -4.24
C GLY A 100 13.28 -13.20 -5.42
N GLY A 101 13.23 -12.56 -6.59
CA GLY A 101 13.87 -13.02 -7.81
C GLY A 101 13.57 -14.50 -8.07
N TRP A 102 14.62 -15.32 -8.08
CA TRP A 102 14.54 -16.79 -8.26
C TRP A 102 14.71 -17.56 -6.95
N SER A 103 14.75 -16.89 -5.80
CA SER A 103 15.12 -17.48 -4.51
C SER A 103 14.20 -17.03 -3.37
N THR A 104 14.49 -17.48 -2.14
CA THR A 104 13.75 -17.01 -0.98
C THR A 104 14.50 -15.89 -0.27
N VAL A 105 13.94 -14.69 -0.25
CA VAL A 105 14.39 -13.59 0.61
C VAL A 105 13.69 -13.68 1.96
N ARG A 106 14.47 -13.71 3.03
CA ARG A 106 13.97 -13.68 4.41
C ARG A 106 14.39 -12.37 5.06
N ARG A 107 13.44 -11.70 5.69
CA ARG A 107 13.66 -10.50 6.51
C ARG A 107 13.07 -10.77 7.89
N GLY A 108 13.87 -10.61 8.94
CA GLY A 108 13.48 -10.93 10.32
C GLY A 108 14.45 -10.37 11.35
N GLY A 109 14.25 -10.71 12.63
CA GLY A 109 15.04 -10.21 13.76
C GLY A 109 14.62 -8.80 14.20
N ALA A 110 15.48 -8.14 14.97
CA ALA A 110 15.28 -6.75 15.42
C ALA A 110 15.62 -5.76 14.32
N TRP A 111 14.74 -5.63 13.31
CA TRP A 111 14.88 -4.69 12.21
C TRP A 111 13.83 -3.58 12.29
N GLU A 112 14.14 -2.43 11.71
CA GLU A 112 13.21 -1.30 11.61
C GLU A 112 12.27 -1.52 10.42
N LEU A 113 10.96 -1.62 10.69
CA LEU A 113 9.93 -1.74 9.67
C LEU A 113 9.48 -0.34 9.25
N PRO A 114 9.92 0.15 8.07
CA PRO A 114 9.64 1.50 7.64
C PRO A 114 8.20 1.63 7.10
N PRO A 115 7.68 2.85 6.94
CA PRO A 115 6.31 3.07 6.48
C PRO A 115 6.03 2.59 5.06
N PHE A 116 7.03 2.54 4.17
CA PHE A 116 6.83 2.18 2.76
C PHE A 116 7.68 0.98 2.35
N LEU A 117 7.03 -0.09 1.92
CA LEU A 117 7.66 -1.29 1.39
C LEU A 117 7.16 -1.56 -0.02
N ARG A 118 8.04 -2.08 -0.87
CA ARG A 118 7.71 -2.66 -2.16
C ARG A 118 8.20 -4.10 -2.18
N ILE A 119 7.30 -5.05 -2.35
CA ILE A 119 7.61 -6.47 -2.33
C ILE A 119 7.31 -7.06 -3.69
N ASP A 120 8.32 -7.72 -4.27
CA ASP A 120 8.18 -8.57 -5.44
C ASP A 120 8.53 -10.00 -5.05
N GLY A 121 7.56 -10.91 -5.18
CA GLY A 121 7.81 -12.34 -4.97
C GLY A 121 8.68 -12.97 -6.06
N GLY A 122 8.75 -12.35 -7.24
CA GLY A 122 9.43 -12.89 -8.42
C GLY A 122 8.87 -14.25 -8.80
N LEU A 123 9.76 -15.22 -9.03
CA LEU A 123 9.48 -16.66 -9.10
C LEU A 123 9.76 -17.37 -7.76
N GLY A 124 10.37 -16.66 -6.82
CA GLY A 124 10.82 -17.18 -5.55
C GLY A 124 9.82 -16.94 -4.42
N SER A 125 10.33 -16.50 -3.27
CA SER A 125 9.47 -16.19 -2.12
C SER A 125 10.05 -15.06 -1.28
N VAL A 126 9.18 -14.25 -0.70
CA VAL A 126 9.56 -13.25 0.30
C VAL A 126 8.90 -13.63 1.62
N ILE A 127 9.69 -13.83 2.65
CA ILE A 127 9.22 -14.09 4.01
C ILE A 127 9.59 -12.90 4.88
N LEU A 128 8.57 -12.17 5.32
CA LEU A 128 8.69 -11.04 6.22
C LEU A 128 8.27 -11.48 7.62
N ASN A 129 9.23 -11.58 8.52
CA ASN A 129 9.02 -11.87 9.93
C ASN A 129 9.08 -10.56 10.72
N CYS A 130 7.91 -10.13 11.21
CA CYS A 130 7.74 -8.90 11.97
C CYS A 130 7.67 -9.15 13.48
N LEU A 131 7.97 -10.36 13.98
CA LEU A 131 7.84 -10.68 15.41
C LEU A 131 8.72 -9.83 16.31
N GLU A 132 9.94 -9.53 15.85
CA GLU A 132 10.91 -8.69 16.54
C GLU A 132 11.08 -7.33 15.84
N ALA A 133 10.28 -7.06 14.80
CA ALA A 133 10.38 -5.83 14.04
C ALA A 133 9.88 -4.63 14.85
N ARG A 134 10.54 -3.49 14.66
CA ARG A 134 10.15 -2.21 15.24
C ARG A 134 9.44 -1.38 14.18
N PRO A 135 8.09 -1.30 14.18
CA PRO A 135 7.37 -0.45 13.26
C PRO A 135 7.71 1.02 13.51
N LEU A 136 8.02 1.74 12.45
CA LEU A 136 8.32 3.17 12.48
C LEU A 136 7.08 4.05 12.21
N ALA A 137 5.96 3.43 11.86
CA ALA A 137 4.67 4.08 11.64
C ALA A 137 3.51 3.17 12.05
N GLU A 138 2.35 3.76 12.33
CA GLU A 138 1.12 3.02 12.64
C GLU A 138 0.48 2.41 11.39
N VAL A 139 0.71 2.99 10.22
CA VAL A 139 0.26 2.44 8.94
C VAL A 139 1.49 2.14 8.09
N ILE A 140 1.63 0.88 7.69
CA ILE A 140 2.71 0.39 6.86
C ILE A 140 2.13 0.08 5.48
N MET A 141 2.47 0.91 4.51
CA MET A 141 2.07 0.76 3.11
C MET A 141 2.97 -0.26 2.43
N ILE A 142 2.36 -1.34 1.92
CA ILE A 142 3.05 -2.43 1.26
C ILE A 142 2.51 -2.56 -0.16
N GLU A 143 3.32 -2.12 -1.12
CA GLU A 143 3.06 -2.36 -2.53
C GLU A 143 3.47 -3.79 -2.89
N SER A 144 2.51 -4.57 -3.39
CA SER A 144 2.75 -5.88 -3.98
C SER A 144 2.88 -5.73 -5.49
N LEU A 145 3.98 -6.25 -6.06
CA LEU A 145 4.15 -6.36 -7.50
C LEU A 145 3.65 -7.73 -8.02
N PRO A 146 3.09 -7.79 -9.24
CA PRO A 146 2.63 -9.03 -9.82
C PRO A 146 3.78 -10.01 -10.08
N GLY A 147 3.90 -11.03 -9.23
CA GLY A 147 4.84 -12.14 -9.39
C GLY A 147 4.15 -13.51 -9.38
N ALA A 148 4.92 -14.55 -9.66
CA ALA A 148 4.51 -15.95 -9.51
C ALA A 148 4.90 -16.54 -8.14
N GLY A 149 5.74 -15.82 -7.39
CA GLY A 149 6.28 -16.23 -6.11
C GLY A 149 5.30 -16.10 -4.94
N SER A 150 5.76 -16.48 -3.76
CA SER A 150 4.95 -16.42 -2.53
C SER A 150 5.45 -15.36 -1.56
N ILE A 151 4.54 -14.52 -1.09
CA ILE A 151 4.80 -13.51 -0.05
C ILE A 151 4.14 -14.00 1.25
N LYS A 152 4.95 -14.19 2.29
CA LYS A 152 4.48 -14.60 3.61
C LYS A 152 4.86 -13.54 4.63
N VAL A 153 3.86 -12.99 5.31
CA VAL A 153 4.06 -11.98 6.34
C VAL A 153 3.59 -12.55 7.69
N ILE A 154 4.51 -12.59 8.64
CA ILE A 154 4.30 -13.10 9.99
C ILE A 154 4.34 -11.90 10.93
N VAL A 155 3.25 -11.64 11.65
CA VAL A 155 3.12 -10.48 12.53
C VAL A 155 2.83 -10.88 13.97
N PRO A 156 3.22 -10.07 14.97
CA PRO A 156 2.76 -10.21 16.34
C PRO A 156 1.24 -10.18 16.47
N GLU A 157 0.73 -10.63 17.62
CA GLU A 157 -0.67 -10.44 17.97
C GLU A 157 -0.98 -8.94 18.13
N GLY A 158 -2.21 -8.53 17.82
CA GLY A 158 -2.65 -7.13 17.86
C GLY A 158 -2.45 -6.33 16.56
N TRP A 159 -1.60 -6.80 15.65
CA TRP A 159 -1.44 -6.20 14.33
C TRP A 159 -2.65 -6.49 13.44
N ALA A 160 -2.87 -5.61 12.47
CA ALA A 160 -3.92 -5.78 11.48
C ALA A 160 -3.39 -5.73 10.04
N ALA A 161 -4.17 -6.25 9.10
CA ALA A 161 -3.89 -6.09 7.68
C ALA A 161 -5.16 -5.81 6.87
N ASN A 162 -5.05 -4.84 5.95
CA ASN A 162 -6.03 -4.59 4.91
C ASN A 162 -5.47 -5.05 3.56
N LEU A 163 -6.24 -5.87 2.84
CA LEU A 163 -5.87 -6.45 1.56
C LEU A 163 -6.83 -6.02 0.43
N ASP A 164 -7.79 -5.14 0.72
CA ASP A 164 -8.93 -4.84 -0.16
C ASP A 164 -8.48 -4.10 -1.43
N ARG A 165 -7.31 -3.45 -1.40
CA ARG A 165 -6.70 -2.77 -2.54
C ARG A 165 -5.71 -3.63 -3.33
N LEU A 166 -5.68 -4.95 -3.07
CA LEU A 166 -4.97 -5.88 -3.92
C LEU A 166 -5.87 -6.39 -5.04
N SER A 167 -5.41 -6.19 -6.27
CA SER A 167 -5.93 -6.93 -7.41
C SER A 167 -5.21 -8.28 -7.50
N SER A 168 -5.94 -9.37 -7.72
CA SER A 168 -5.35 -10.68 -7.98
C SER A 168 -5.82 -11.21 -9.32
N SER A 169 -4.88 -11.53 -10.20
CA SER A 169 -5.21 -12.02 -11.54
C SER A 169 -5.38 -13.54 -11.57
N TRP A 170 -4.36 -14.31 -11.13
CA TRP A 170 -4.40 -15.78 -11.05
C TRP A 170 -3.97 -16.34 -9.69
N GLY A 171 -3.72 -15.43 -8.74
CA GLY A 171 -3.14 -15.74 -7.44
C GLY A 171 -4.19 -15.82 -6.34
N SER A 172 -3.72 -15.80 -5.10
CA SER A 172 -4.61 -15.63 -3.95
C SER A 172 -3.98 -14.78 -2.86
N ALA A 173 -4.80 -13.94 -2.23
CA ALA A 173 -4.43 -13.17 -1.06
C ALA A 173 -5.30 -13.61 0.12
N LYS A 174 -4.67 -13.94 1.25
CA LYS A 174 -5.38 -14.40 2.45
C LYS A 174 -4.81 -13.71 3.68
N SER A 175 -5.68 -13.05 4.44
CA SER A 175 -5.38 -12.57 5.79
C SER A 175 -6.00 -13.49 6.83
N LYS A 176 -5.21 -13.89 7.82
CA LYS A 176 -5.67 -14.59 9.04
C LYS A 176 -5.62 -13.70 10.27
N ILE A 177 -5.52 -12.40 10.08
CA ILE A 177 -5.50 -11.40 11.15
C ILE A 177 -6.62 -10.38 10.92
N PRO A 178 -7.03 -9.63 11.97
CA PRO A 178 -8.06 -8.61 11.86
C PRO A 178 -7.69 -7.49 10.87
N THR A 179 -8.69 -6.73 10.42
CA THR A 179 -8.52 -5.51 9.61
C THR A 179 -8.38 -4.24 10.46
N THR A 180 -8.65 -4.32 11.77
CA THR A 180 -8.49 -3.22 12.73
C THR A 180 -7.40 -3.56 13.75
N PRO A 181 -6.37 -2.72 13.91
CA PRO A 181 -5.28 -2.98 14.84
C PRO A 181 -5.70 -2.73 16.29
N ALA A 182 -5.06 -3.42 17.22
CA ALA A 182 -5.11 -3.05 18.63
C ALA A 182 -4.43 -1.69 18.85
N PRO A 183 -4.78 -0.94 19.91
CA PRO A 183 -4.14 0.34 20.21
C PRO A 183 -2.61 0.24 20.26
N GLY A 184 -1.92 1.10 19.51
CA GLY A 184 -0.45 1.11 19.42
C GLY A 184 0.17 -0.01 18.57
N SER A 185 -0.63 -0.86 17.93
CA SER A 185 -0.17 -1.84 16.94
C SER A 185 -0.35 -1.30 15.52
N PRO A 186 0.53 -1.66 14.57
CA PRO A 186 0.43 -1.18 13.20
C PRO A 186 -0.63 -1.92 12.38
N LEU A 187 -1.13 -1.22 11.37
CA LEU A 187 -1.93 -1.72 10.27
C LEU A 187 -1.03 -1.89 9.03
N LEU A 188 -0.98 -3.10 8.49
CA LEU A 188 -0.37 -3.38 7.19
C LEU A 188 -1.39 -3.11 6.09
N PHE A 189 -1.15 -2.11 5.25
CA PHE A 189 -2.03 -1.75 4.15
C PHE A 189 -1.42 -2.23 2.83
N PHE A 190 -2.00 -3.29 2.26
CA PHE A 190 -1.52 -3.86 1.00
C PHE A 190 -2.25 -3.25 -0.19
N HIS A 191 -1.49 -2.89 -1.22
CA HIS A 191 -2.04 -2.42 -2.49
C HIS A 191 -1.22 -2.93 -3.68
N GLY A 192 -1.77 -2.77 -4.89
CA GLY A 192 -1.11 -3.17 -6.13
C GLY A 192 -1.67 -4.47 -6.68
N GLY A 193 -0.79 -5.36 -7.11
CA GLY A 193 -1.17 -6.55 -7.85
C GLY A 193 -0.50 -7.83 -7.36
N LEU A 194 -1.23 -8.93 -7.49
CA LEU A 194 -0.73 -10.29 -7.32
C LEU A 194 -0.96 -11.05 -8.62
N GLY A 195 0.13 -11.56 -9.20
CA GLY A 195 0.12 -12.36 -10.41
C GLY A 195 -0.41 -13.77 -10.15
N MET A 196 0.43 -14.78 -10.40
CA MET A 196 0.13 -16.19 -10.09
C MET A 196 0.55 -16.59 -8.65
N GLY A 197 1.12 -15.65 -7.92
CA GLY A 197 1.65 -15.85 -6.58
C GLY A 197 0.59 -15.98 -5.48
N SER A 198 1.08 -16.21 -4.26
CA SER A 198 0.24 -16.19 -3.07
C SER A 198 0.73 -15.17 -2.05
N LEU A 199 -0.20 -14.45 -1.41
CA LEU A 199 0.08 -13.60 -0.26
C LEU A 199 -0.65 -14.17 0.96
N VAL A 200 0.09 -14.43 2.03
CA VAL A 200 -0.49 -14.86 3.31
C VAL A 200 0.02 -13.99 4.44
N VAL A 201 -0.90 -13.35 5.15
CA VAL A 201 -0.62 -12.60 6.38
C VAL A 201 -1.19 -13.37 7.57
N ARG A 202 -0.38 -13.65 8.58
CA ARG A 202 -0.79 -14.45 9.75
C ARG A 202 0.02 -14.16 11.00
N THR A 203 -0.50 -14.58 12.14
CA THR A 203 0.24 -14.70 13.40
C THR A 203 1.23 -15.88 13.38
N PRO A 204 2.23 -15.91 14.28
CA PRO A 204 3.23 -16.96 14.31
C PRO A 204 2.65 -18.29 14.76
N ASN A 205 3.09 -19.37 14.12
CA ASN A 205 2.87 -20.73 14.60
C ASN A 205 4.00 -21.13 15.56
N TRP A 206 3.94 -22.36 16.09
CA TRP A 206 4.96 -22.88 16.98
C TRP A 206 6.38 -22.81 16.39
N PHE A 207 6.58 -23.17 15.12
CA PHE A 207 7.89 -23.13 14.47
C PHE A 207 8.43 -21.71 14.31
N ASP A 208 7.57 -20.74 13.97
CA ASP A 208 7.99 -19.34 13.78
C ASP A 208 8.53 -18.72 15.08
N ARG A 209 8.01 -19.16 16.23
CA ARG A 209 8.47 -18.71 17.56
C ARG A 209 9.81 -19.32 18.00
N HIS A 210 10.16 -20.49 17.45
CA HIS A 210 11.37 -21.25 17.83
C HIS A 210 12.45 -21.23 16.75
N THR A 211 12.14 -20.71 15.56
CA THR A 211 13.09 -20.52 14.47
C THR A 211 13.45 -19.03 14.39
N GLY A 212 14.10 -18.53 15.45
CA GLY A 212 14.71 -17.21 15.47
C GLY A 212 16.12 -17.30 14.88
N ALA A 213 16.39 -16.53 13.83
CA ALA A 213 17.71 -16.33 13.22
C ALA A 213 18.41 -17.59 12.64
N ALA A 214 18.25 -17.78 11.33
CA ALA A 214 19.31 -18.35 10.49
C ALA A 214 19.38 -17.53 9.19
#